data_AF-A0A9P6YJC2-F1
#
_entry.id   AF-A0A9P6YJC2-F1
#
_cell.length_a   1.000
_cell.length_b   1.000
_cell.length_c   1.000
_cell.angle_alpha   90.00
_cell.angle_beta   90.00
_cell.angle_gamma   90.00
#
_symmetry.space_group_name_H-M   'P 1'
#
loop_
_entity.id
_entity.type
_entity.pdbx_description
1 polymer ?
#
loop_
_entity_poly.entity_id
_entity_poly.type
_entity_poly.pdbx_seq_one_letter_code
_entity_poly.pdbx_strand_id
1 'polypeptide(L)'
;MKERVHRLQAKFLFRSINAPEDTLLSQLLVYLRTSASLSQWYRLSKTPLWQHCCVSHEIDDLETRNFNTIYCEYLKDNLNTRRNATNPLLLLTCRSKLGIDPILWLPMTPAERSRLICWRLSWLPGGVPIPCIYHPTAKLTRSHAIWCLHMHRRLQMPANEPDPLSFLLNKLPTQRKKRGPSANINPSPFAAWTVRWPSICQILFELDYLHHGKIPPETSHLGVKLVKWLCNN
;
A
#
# COMPACT_ATOMS: atom_id res chain seq x y z
N MET A 1 -12.00 1.19 -8.56
CA MET A 1 -12.49 2.33 -9.38
C MET A 1 -13.75 2.95 -8.77
N LYS A 2 -14.70 2.15 -8.30
CA LYS A 2 -15.94 2.62 -7.65
C LYS A 2 -15.70 3.57 -6.47
N GLU A 3 -14.68 3.33 -5.65
CA GLU A 3 -14.34 4.17 -4.48
C GLU A 3 -13.85 5.56 -4.88
N ARG A 4 -13.14 5.66 -6.02
CA ARG A 4 -12.71 6.95 -6.57
C ARG A 4 -13.93 7.73 -7.07
N VAL A 5 -14.87 7.05 -7.73
CA VAL A 5 -16.14 7.64 -8.17
C VAL A 5 -16.92 8.15 -6.96
N HIS A 6 -17.11 7.32 -5.93
CA HIS A 6 -17.78 7.73 -4.68
C HIS A 6 -17.08 8.94 -4.04
N ARG A 7 -15.75 8.96 -3.98
CA ARG A 7 -15.00 10.11 -3.46
C ARG A 7 -15.28 11.39 -4.25
N LEU A 8 -15.30 11.32 -5.57
CA LEU A 8 -15.56 12.49 -6.42
C LEU A 8 -17.00 12.99 -6.27
N GLN A 9 -17.96 12.07 -6.24
CA GLN A 9 -19.37 12.39 -6.00
C GLN A 9 -19.58 13.03 -4.63
N ALA A 10 -19.01 12.45 -3.57
CA ALA A 10 -19.11 12.99 -2.22
C ALA A 10 -18.40 14.35 -2.08
N LYS A 11 -17.26 14.55 -2.76
CA LYS A 11 -16.60 15.87 -2.83
C LYS A 11 -17.44 16.92 -3.54
N PHE A 12 -18.15 16.54 -4.60
CA PHE A 12 -19.07 17.44 -5.29
C PHE A 12 -20.20 17.88 -4.36
N LEU A 13 -20.83 16.94 -3.66
CA LEU A 13 -21.87 17.23 -2.66
C LEU A 13 -21.33 18.11 -1.52
N PHE A 14 -20.19 17.75 -0.95
CA PHE A 14 -19.51 18.52 0.09
C PHE A 14 -19.27 19.98 -0.32
N ARG A 15 -18.80 20.21 -1.56
CA ARG A 15 -18.57 21.56 -2.08
C ARG A 15 -19.86 22.33 -2.32
N SER A 16 -20.94 21.65 -2.72
CA SER A 16 -22.22 22.31 -2.96
C SER A 16 -22.84 22.85 -1.67
N ILE A 17 -22.65 22.15 -0.54
CA ILE A 17 -23.16 22.56 0.77
C ILE A 17 -22.35 23.72 1.33
N ASN A 18 -21.03 23.68 1.14
CA ASN A 18 -20.12 24.75 1.55
C ASN A 18 -19.99 25.87 0.48
N ALA A 19 -20.93 25.95 -0.47
CA ALA A 19 -20.93 27.01 -1.47
C ALA A 19 -21.43 28.32 -0.84
N PRO A 20 -20.90 29.48 -1.24
CA PRO A 20 -21.40 30.77 -0.77
C PRO A 20 -22.90 30.98 -1.01
N GLU A 21 -23.57 31.69 -0.10
CA GLU A 21 -25.03 31.91 -0.11
C GLU A 21 -25.55 32.69 -1.32
N ASP A 22 -24.67 33.46 -1.97
CA ASP A 22 -24.96 34.23 -3.18
C ASP A 22 -24.92 33.39 -4.47
N THR A 23 -24.46 32.14 -4.39
CA THR A 23 -24.43 31.25 -5.56
C THR A 23 -25.83 30.69 -5.88
N LEU A 24 -26.15 30.61 -7.18
CA LEU A 24 -27.38 29.95 -7.65
C LEU A 24 -27.53 28.52 -7.08
N LEU A 25 -26.41 27.82 -6.91
CA LEU A 25 -26.39 26.47 -6.38
C LEU A 25 -26.85 26.41 -4.93
N SER A 26 -26.43 27.34 -4.06
CA SER A 26 -26.83 27.35 -2.64
C SER A 26 -28.31 27.73 -2.50
N GLN A 27 -28.79 28.70 -3.29
CA GLN A 27 -30.20 29.11 -3.32
C GLN A 27 -31.13 27.96 -3.77
N LEU A 28 -30.70 27.18 -4.78
CA LEU A 28 -31.49 26.05 -5.28
C LEU A 28 -31.33 24.79 -4.43
N LEU A 29 -30.38 24.76 -3.50
CA LEU A 29 -29.95 23.53 -2.82
C LEU A 29 -31.08 22.89 -2.00
N VAL A 30 -31.93 23.71 -1.37
CA VAL A 30 -33.11 23.26 -0.61
C VAL A 30 -34.06 22.46 -1.49
N TYR A 31 -34.26 22.88 -2.74
CA TYR A 31 -35.12 22.16 -3.69
C TYR A 31 -34.43 20.90 -4.22
N LEU A 32 -33.13 20.98 -4.52
CA LEU A 32 -32.34 19.87 -5.07
C LEU A 32 -32.17 18.71 -4.06
N ARG A 33 -32.23 18.98 -2.76
CA ARG A 33 -32.18 17.97 -1.68
C ARG A 33 -33.40 17.06 -1.64
N THR A 34 -34.52 17.43 -2.27
CA THR A 34 -35.77 16.68 -2.18
C THR A 34 -35.83 15.52 -3.17
N SER A 35 -36.51 14.43 -2.80
CA SER A 35 -36.76 13.29 -3.69
C SER A 35 -37.57 13.66 -4.93
N ALA A 36 -38.49 14.62 -4.78
CA ALA A 36 -39.35 15.10 -5.85
C ALA A 36 -38.58 15.82 -6.97
N SER A 37 -37.41 16.38 -6.67
CA SER A 37 -36.60 17.12 -7.65
C SER A 37 -36.02 16.26 -8.76
N LEU A 38 -35.94 14.93 -8.56
CA LEU A 38 -35.23 13.99 -9.43
C LEU A 38 -33.79 14.45 -9.79
N SER A 39 -33.23 15.36 -8.99
CA SER A 39 -32.00 16.04 -9.33
C SER A 39 -30.81 15.09 -9.27
N GLN A 40 -29.78 15.39 -10.05
CA GLN A 40 -28.53 14.64 -9.95
C GLN A 40 -27.93 14.77 -8.54
N TRP A 41 -28.13 15.89 -7.86
CA TRP A 41 -27.73 16.09 -6.48
C TRP A 41 -28.38 15.05 -5.56
N TYR A 42 -29.71 14.91 -5.62
CA TYR A 42 -30.45 13.93 -4.83
C TYR A 42 -29.99 12.50 -5.12
N ARG A 43 -29.78 12.16 -6.39
CA ARG A 43 -29.28 10.83 -6.79
C ARG A 43 -27.89 10.55 -6.21
N LEU A 44 -26.98 11.54 -6.25
CA LEU A 44 -25.64 11.41 -5.69
C LEU A 44 -25.68 11.32 -4.16
N SER A 45 -26.65 11.95 -3.49
CA SER A 45 -26.82 11.84 -2.03
C SER A 45 -27.09 10.41 -1.55
N LYS A 46 -27.57 9.52 -2.44
CA LYS A 46 -27.82 8.10 -2.14
C LYS A 46 -26.58 7.22 -2.29
N THR A 47 -25.43 7.79 -2.62
CA THR A 47 -24.17 7.03 -2.70
C THR A 47 -23.73 6.58 -1.30
N PRO A 48 -23.13 5.38 -1.17
CA PRO A 48 -22.85 4.78 0.13
C PRO A 48 -21.89 5.63 0.98
N LEU A 49 -20.90 6.29 0.35
CA LEU A 49 -19.99 7.18 1.06
C LEU A 49 -20.70 8.43 1.61
N TRP A 50 -21.64 9.01 0.85
CA TRP A 50 -22.37 10.19 1.30
C TRP A 50 -23.36 9.84 2.41
N GLN A 51 -24.03 8.69 2.30
CA GLN A 51 -24.89 8.17 3.37
C GLN A 51 -24.11 7.97 4.68
N HIS A 52 -22.88 7.45 4.62
CA HIS A 52 -22.00 7.39 5.80
C HIS A 52 -21.74 8.77 6.41
N CYS A 53 -21.55 9.81 5.59
CA CYS A 53 -21.36 11.17 6.08
C CYS A 53 -22.61 11.70 6.79
N CYS A 54 -23.80 11.48 6.21
CA CYS A 54 -25.07 11.93 6.78
C CYS A 54 -25.46 11.20 8.07
N VAL A 55 -25.02 9.95 8.26
CA VAL A 55 -25.28 9.19 9.49
C VAL A 55 -24.37 9.66 10.63
N SER A 56 -23.13 10.04 10.31
CA SER A 56 -22.14 10.42 11.33
C SER A 56 -22.22 11.89 11.76
N HIS A 57 -22.74 12.78 10.92
CA HIS A 57 -22.79 14.22 11.19
C HIS A 57 -24.01 14.89 10.55
N GLU A 58 -24.43 16.02 11.13
CA GLU A 58 -25.30 16.96 10.42
C GLU A 58 -24.58 17.51 9.18
N ILE A 59 -25.29 17.53 8.05
CA ILE A 59 -24.72 17.78 6.72
C ILE A 59 -24.12 19.19 6.64
N ASP A 60 -24.75 20.15 7.31
CA ASP A 60 -24.42 21.56 7.22
C ASP A 60 -23.20 21.94 8.10
N ASP A 61 -22.86 21.10 9.10
CA ASP A 61 -21.70 21.27 9.99
C ASP A 61 -20.50 20.37 9.61
N LEU A 62 -20.55 19.72 8.45
CA LEU A 62 -19.53 18.76 8.05
C LEU A 62 -18.22 19.46 7.69
N GLU A 63 -17.23 19.38 8.60
CA GLU A 63 -15.89 19.90 8.32
C GLU A 63 -15.08 19.02 7.35
N THR A 64 -14.12 19.65 6.66
CA THR A 64 -13.18 18.95 5.76
C THR A 64 -12.38 17.85 6.48
N ARG A 65 -12.04 18.06 7.75
CA ARG A 65 -11.31 17.07 8.57
C ARG A 65 -12.18 15.83 8.81
N ASN A 66 -13.43 16.02 9.19
CA ASN A 66 -14.39 14.94 9.46
C ASN A 66 -14.68 14.15 8.19
N PHE A 67 -14.90 14.82 7.06
CA PHE A 67 -15.06 14.16 5.76
C PHE A 67 -13.88 13.23 5.42
N ASN A 68 -12.65 13.67 5.65
CA ASN A 68 -11.47 12.85 5.37
C ASN A 68 -11.37 11.64 6.32
N THR A 69 -11.77 11.79 7.59
CA THR A 69 -11.83 10.69 8.56
C THR A 69 -12.85 9.63 8.13
N ILE A 70 -14.09 10.05 7.82
CA ILE A 70 -15.16 9.17 7.35
C ILE A 70 -14.77 8.47 6.06
N TYR A 71 -14.14 9.19 5.12
CA TYR A 71 -13.63 8.58 3.89
C TYR A 71 -12.57 7.51 4.16
N CYS A 72 -11.67 7.74 5.12
CA CYS A 72 -10.67 6.75 5.50
C CYS A 72 -11.30 5.51 6.14
N GLU A 73 -12.33 5.66 6.97
CA GLU A 73 -13.09 4.56 7.57
C GLU A 73 -13.83 3.76 6.50
N TYR A 74 -14.57 4.45 5.62
CA TYR A 74 -15.24 3.84 4.47
C TYR A 74 -14.28 2.98 3.61
N LEU A 75 -13.05 3.47 3.38
CA LEU A 75 -12.05 2.68 2.65
C LEU A 75 -11.57 1.45 3.44
N LYS A 76 -11.43 1.55 4.77
CA LYS A 76 -11.02 0.42 5.61
C LYS A 76 -12.10 -0.65 5.62
N ASP A 77 -13.36 -0.26 5.75
CA ASP A 77 -14.49 -1.18 5.77
C ASP A 77 -14.58 -1.92 4.44
N ASN A 78 -14.51 -1.21 3.31
CA ASN A 78 -14.49 -1.85 1.99
C ASN A 78 -13.32 -2.82 1.81
N LEU A 79 -12.13 -2.48 2.34
CA LEU A 79 -10.97 -3.36 2.29
C LEU A 79 -11.24 -4.63 3.12
N ASN A 80 -11.75 -4.47 4.34
CA ASN A 80 -12.09 -5.59 5.22
C ASN A 80 -13.17 -6.49 4.62
N THR A 81 -14.24 -5.92 4.05
CA THR A 81 -15.28 -6.68 3.33
C THR A 81 -14.67 -7.52 2.20
N ARG A 82 -13.73 -6.97 1.42
CA ARG A 82 -13.08 -7.71 0.34
C ARG A 82 -12.11 -8.78 0.82
N ARG A 83 -11.47 -8.58 1.98
CA ARG A 83 -10.65 -9.61 2.61
C ARG A 83 -11.49 -10.78 3.13
N ASN A 84 -12.72 -10.51 3.52
CA ASN A 84 -13.65 -11.51 4.01
C ASN A 84 -14.46 -12.17 2.87
N ALA A 85 -14.29 -11.72 1.62
CA ALA A 85 -14.95 -12.30 0.46
C ALA A 85 -14.26 -13.62 0.01
N THR A 86 -14.95 -14.40 -0.81
CA THR A 86 -14.43 -15.66 -1.36
C THR A 86 -13.16 -15.42 -2.18
N ASN A 87 -12.07 -16.13 -1.85
CA ASN A 87 -10.73 -16.04 -2.46
C ASN A 87 -9.95 -14.72 -2.25
N PRO A 88 -9.60 -14.34 -1.00
CA PRO A 88 -8.87 -13.11 -0.72
C PRO A 88 -7.34 -13.24 -0.89
N LEU A 89 -6.82 -14.31 -1.49
CA LEU A 89 -5.38 -14.66 -1.52
C LEU A 89 -4.47 -13.49 -1.94
N LEU A 90 -4.87 -12.71 -2.94
CA LEU A 90 -4.11 -11.53 -3.39
C LEU A 90 -4.22 -10.34 -2.44
N LEU A 91 -5.34 -10.16 -1.73
CA LEU A 91 -5.57 -9.06 -0.80
C LEU A 91 -4.99 -9.32 0.60
N LEU A 92 -4.82 -10.59 0.98
CA LEU A 92 -4.15 -11.00 2.22
C LEU A 92 -2.63 -10.83 2.13
N THR A 93 -2.05 -11.02 0.95
CA THR A 93 -0.61 -10.77 0.70
C THR A 93 -0.30 -9.27 0.60
N CYS A 94 -1.29 -8.47 0.23
CA CYS A 94 -1.23 -7.01 0.25
C CYS A 94 -1.23 -6.42 1.67
N ARG A 95 -0.66 -5.22 1.79
CA ARG A 95 -0.54 -4.52 3.08
C ARG A 95 -1.91 -4.20 3.69
N SER A 96 -2.03 -4.32 5.01
CA SER A 96 -3.23 -3.95 5.77
C SER A 96 -3.51 -2.44 5.86
N LYS A 97 -2.50 -1.62 5.60
CA LYS A 97 -2.62 -0.16 5.69
C LYS A 97 -2.90 0.43 4.32
N LEU A 98 -3.99 1.20 4.24
CA LEU A 98 -4.33 2.02 3.09
C LEU A 98 -3.26 3.08 2.82
N GLY A 99 -2.82 3.18 1.57
CA GLY A 99 -1.87 4.20 1.14
C GLY A 99 -1.04 3.74 -0.06
N ILE A 100 -0.14 4.63 -0.48
CA ILE A 100 0.87 4.31 -1.50
C ILE A 100 1.90 3.38 -0.86
N ASP A 101 2.20 2.26 -1.52
CA ASP A 101 3.24 1.35 -1.06
C ASP A 101 4.59 2.09 -0.98
N PRO A 102 5.29 2.08 0.18
CA PRO A 102 6.63 2.63 0.34
C PRO A 102 7.64 2.22 -0.70
N ILE A 103 7.52 1.02 -1.29
CA ILE A 103 8.40 0.60 -2.39
C ILE A 103 8.42 1.64 -3.53
N LEU A 104 7.31 2.36 -3.74
CA LEU A 104 7.18 3.36 -4.80
C LEU A 104 7.89 4.68 -4.50
N TRP A 105 8.14 5.02 -3.23
CA TRP A 105 8.74 6.32 -2.87
C TRP A 105 10.00 6.24 -2.00
N LEU A 106 10.32 5.07 -1.44
CA LEU A 106 11.56 4.87 -0.68
C LEU A 106 12.77 4.99 -1.62
N PRO A 107 13.89 5.56 -1.12
CA PRO A 107 15.10 5.71 -1.92
C PRO A 107 15.77 4.37 -2.16
N MET A 108 15.83 3.97 -3.42
CA MET A 108 16.47 2.77 -3.93
C MET A 108 16.73 2.95 -5.43
N THR A 109 17.60 2.12 -5.99
CA THR A 109 17.87 2.08 -7.43
C THR A 109 16.64 1.60 -8.22
N PRO A 110 16.54 1.91 -9.52
CA PRO A 110 15.48 1.37 -10.37
C PRO A 110 15.44 -0.16 -10.39
N ALA A 111 16.60 -0.82 -10.41
CA ALA A 111 16.72 -2.28 -10.41
C ALA A 111 16.19 -2.91 -9.10
N GLU A 112 16.56 -2.37 -7.94
CA GLU A 112 16.02 -2.83 -6.65
C GLU A 112 14.51 -2.67 -6.59
N ARG A 113 13.99 -1.53 -7.05
CA ARG A 113 12.55 -1.27 -7.08
C ARG A 113 11.83 -2.26 -7.99
N SER A 114 12.38 -2.53 -9.17
CA SER A 114 11.81 -3.51 -10.11
C SER A 114 11.71 -4.89 -9.46
N ARG A 115 12.78 -5.39 -8.85
CA ARG A 115 12.77 -6.70 -8.16
C ARG A 115 11.76 -6.77 -7.02
N LEU A 116 11.63 -5.70 -6.24
CA LEU A 116 10.65 -5.61 -5.15
C LEU A 116 9.21 -5.62 -5.67
N ILE A 117 8.94 -4.89 -6.76
CA ILE A 117 7.63 -4.88 -7.42
C ILE A 117 7.30 -6.27 -7.97
N CYS A 118 8.25 -6.92 -8.66
CA CYS A 118 8.07 -8.29 -9.16
C CYS A 118 7.73 -9.26 -8.01
N TRP A 119 8.49 -9.22 -6.92
CA TRP A 119 8.18 -10.03 -5.73
C TRP A 119 6.79 -9.72 -5.16
N ARG A 120 6.40 -8.44 -5.07
CA ARG A 120 5.10 -8.02 -4.54
C ARG A 120 3.92 -8.51 -5.37
N LEU A 121 4.06 -8.52 -6.68
CA LEU A 121 3.03 -8.97 -7.62
C LEU A 121 2.99 -10.50 -7.77
N SER A 122 3.79 -11.23 -6.98
CA SER A 122 4.01 -12.67 -7.15
C SER A 122 4.51 -13.04 -8.54
N TRP A 123 5.17 -12.10 -9.21
CA TRP A 123 5.83 -12.33 -10.50
C TRP A 123 7.24 -12.82 -10.23
N LEU A 124 7.42 -14.13 -10.38
CA LEU A 124 8.76 -14.66 -10.62
C LEU A 124 9.15 -14.27 -12.07
N PRO A 125 10.41 -13.94 -12.37
CA PRO A 125 10.81 -13.25 -13.63
C PRO A 125 10.61 -13.98 -14.98
N GLY A 126 9.62 -14.87 -15.11
CA GLY A 126 9.36 -15.63 -16.34
C GLY A 126 8.01 -16.34 -16.43
N GLY A 127 7.08 -16.08 -15.50
CA GLY A 127 5.67 -16.52 -15.56
C GLY A 127 5.41 -18.03 -15.40
N VAL A 128 6.28 -18.89 -15.96
CA VAL A 128 6.26 -20.34 -15.82
C VAL A 128 7.38 -20.74 -14.85
N PRO A 129 7.10 -21.58 -13.83
CA PRO A 129 8.14 -22.05 -12.93
C PRO A 129 9.18 -22.89 -13.70
N ILE A 130 10.38 -22.34 -13.84
CA ILE A 130 11.53 -23.03 -14.42
C ILE A 130 12.23 -23.91 -13.37
N PRO A 131 13.04 -24.91 -13.77
CA PRO A 131 13.89 -25.64 -12.84
C PRO A 131 14.84 -24.70 -12.09
N CYS A 132 15.06 -24.97 -10.80
CA CYS A 132 16.05 -24.23 -10.02
C CYS A 132 17.48 -24.61 -10.46
N ILE A 133 18.35 -23.61 -10.63
CA ILE A 133 19.77 -23.83 -10.99
C ILE A 133 20.48 -24.72 -9.97
N TYR A 134 20.20 -24.54 -8.68
CA TYR A 134 20.79 -25.35 -7.61
C TYR A 134 20.08 -26.70 -7.40
N HIS A 135 18.82 -26.81 -7.82
CA HIS A 135 18.00 -27.99 -7.61
C HIS A 135 17.21 -28.31 -8.89
N PRO A 136 17.83 -28.98 -9.89
CA PRO A 136 17.21 -29.18 -11.20
C PRO A 136 15.91 -29.98 -11.18
N THR A 137 15.69 -30.79 -10.15
CA THR A 137 14.48 -31.59 -9.94
C THR A 137 13.31 -30.78 -9.35
N ALA A 138 13.57 -29.57 -8.84
CA ALA A 138 12.58 -28.70 -8.23
C ALA A 138 12.28 -27.47 -9.10
N LYS A 139 10.99 -27.14 -9.21
CA LYS A 139 10.56 -25.89 -9.86
C LYS A 139 10.83 -24.71 -8.93
N LEU A 140 11.34 -23.61 -9.49
CA LEU A 140 11.54 -22.35 -8.80
C LEU A 140 10.18 -21.68 -8.54
N THR A 141 9.54 -22.08 -7.44
CA THR A 141 8.35 -21.43 -6.87
C THR A 141 8.77 -20.48 -5.74
N ARG A 142 7.83 -19.68 -5.20
CA ARG A 142 8.12 -18.83 -4.02
C ARG A 142 8.52 -19.65 -2.81
N SER A 143 7.82 -20.75 -2.52
CA SER A 143 8.16 -21.65 -1.41
C SER A 143 9.54 -22.28 -1.60
N HIS A 144 9.86 -22.71 -2.82
CA HIS A 144 11.18 -23.21 -3.14
C HIS A 144 12.25 -22.12 -2.96
N ALA A 145 12.02 -20.90 -3.44
CA ALA A 145 12.94 -19.78 -3.28
C ALA A 145 13.20 -19.46 -1.79
N ILE A 146 12.16 -19.47 -0.95
CA ILE A 146 12.28 -19.22 0.49
C ILE A 146 13.22 -20.23 1.15
N TRP A 147 13.07 -21.51 0.81
CA TRP A 147 13.92 -22.58 1.30
C TRP A 147 15.33 -22.52 0.69
N CYS A 148 15.43 -22.45 -0.64
CA CYS A 148 16.66 -22.50 -1.42
C CYS A 148 17.61 -21.33 -1.11
N LEU A 149 17.08 -20.14 -0.83
CA LEU A 149 17.87 -18.96 -0.46
C LEU A 149 17.99 -18.76 1.05
N HIS A 150 17.52 -19.73 1.85
CA HIS A 150 17.50 -19.69 3.31
C HIS A 150 16.95 -18.38 3.89
N MET A 151 15.83 -17.90 3.32
CA MET A 151 15.33 -16.55 3.58
C MET A 151 15.05 -16.29 5.08
N HIS A 152 14.50 -17.26 5.81
CA HIS A 152 14.24 -17.12 7.25
C HIS A 152 15.50 -16.77 8.05
N ARG A 153 16.60 -17.51 7.82
CA ARG A 153 17.87 -17.30 8.52
C ARG A 153 18.45 -15.94 8.17
N ARG A 154 18.47 -15.57 6.88
CA ARG A 154 19.05 -14.31 6.40
C ARG A 154 18.26 -13.07 6.81
N LEU A 155 16.94 -13.22 6.94
CA LEU A 155 16.02 -12.15 7.33
C LEU A 155 15.79 -12.07 8.84
N GLN A 156 16.36 -13.00 9.62
CA GLN A 156 16.12 -13.14 11.06
C GLN A 156 14.62 -13.25 11.38
N MET A 157 13.96 -14.16 10.67
CA MET A 157 12.52 -14.42 10.77
C MET A 157 12.27 -15.85 11.27
N PRO A 158 11.25 -16.07 12.11
CA PRO A 158 10.91 -17.40 12.59
C PRO A 158 10.46 -18.31 11.44
N ALA A 159 10.69 -19.61 11.55
CA ALA A 159 10.36 -20.60 10.52
C ALA A 159 8.85 -20.81 10.29
N ASN A 160 8.02 -20.35 11.24
CA ASN A 160 6.56 -20.45 11.16
C ASN A 160 5.92 -19.41 10.22
N GLU A 161 6.64 -18.35 9.82
CA GLU A 161 6.15 -17.33 8.90
C GLU A 161 6.28 -17.80 7.45
N PRO A 162 5.20 -18.18 6.75
CA PRO A 162 5.30 -18.87 5.46
C PRO A 162 5.94 -18.02 4.34
N ASP A 163 5.88 -16.69 4.42
CA ASP A 163 6.55 -15.78 3.48
C ASP A 163 7.30 -14.67 4.25
N PRO A 164 8.53 -14.95 4.74
CA PRO A 164 9.27 -14.02 5.59
C PRO A 164 9.61 -12.71 4.88
N LEU A 165 9.79 -12.76 3.55
CA LEU A 165 10.12 -11.59 2.75
C LEU A 165 8.90 -10.67 2.60
N SER A 166 7.74 -11.20 2.22
CA SER A 166 6.51 -10.41 2.13
C SER A 166 6.07 -9.84 3.48
N PHE A 167 6.24 -10.62 4.56
CA PHE A 167 5.99 -10.14 5.92
C PHE A 167 6.82 -8.89 6.22
N LEU A 168 8.13 -8.92 5.97
CA LEU A 168 8.99 -7.78 6.22
C LEU A 168 8.62 -6.59 5.33
N LEU A 169 8.38 -6.80 4.03
CA LEU A 169 7.97 -5.71 3.13
C LEU A 169 6.68 -5.01 3.60
N ASN A 170 5.77 -5.73 4.25
CA ASN A 170 4.57 -5.16 4.88
C ASN A 170 4.85 -4.27 6.09
N LYS A 171 6.03 -4.41 6.70
CA LYS A 171 6.51 -3.59 7.83
C LYS A 171 7.38 -2.40 7.39
N LEU A 172 7.57 -2.17 6.08
CA LEU A 172 8.37 -1.03 5.59
C LEU A 172 7.84 0.31 6.13
N PRO A 173 8.73 1.29 6.37
CA PRO A 173 8.36 2.62 6.85
C PRO A 173 7.24 3.25 6.01
N THR A 174 6.13 3.61 6.65
CA THR A 174 4.95 4.16 5.94
C THR A 174 4.89 5.68 5.97
N GLN A 175 5.69 6.30 6.84
CA GLN A 175 5.81 7.74 6.94
C GLN A 175 7.21 8.12 6.46
N ARG A 176 7.28 9.17 5.65
CA ARG A 176 8.55 9.85 5.42
C ARG A 176 9.04 10.34 6.78
N LYS A 177 10.33 10.16 7.10
CA LYS A 177 10.93 10.83 8.27
C LYS A 177 10.55 12.30 8.21
N LYS A 178 9.82 12.80 9.22
CA LYS A 178 9.65 14.24 9.40
C LYS A 178 11.03 14.77 9.80
N ARG A 179 11.62 15.64 8.99
CA ARG A 179 12.85 16.36 9.38
C ARG A 179 12.50 17.19 10.62
N GLY A 180 13.05 16.83 11.76
CA GLY A 180 12.83 17.52 13.02
C GLY A 180 13.82 17.02 14.06
N PRO A 181 14.36 17.90 14.92
CA PRO A 181 15.31 17.50 15.94
C PRO A 181 14.54 16.79 17.07
N SER A 182 14.39 15.47 16.99
CA SER A 182 13.81 14.69 18.08
C SER A 182 14.94 14.13 18.94
N ALA A 183 15.28 14.87 20.00
CA ALA A 183 16.08 14.41 21.11
C ALA A 183 15.27 13.40 21.95
N ASN A 184 15.28 12.13 21.55
CA ASN A 184 15.07 11.03 22.48
C ASN A 184 15.53 9.72 21.84
N ILE A 185 16.57 9.14 22.44
CA ILE A 185 17.26 7.93 21.99
C ILE A 185 16.39 6.74 22.39
N ASN A 186 15.37 6.45 21.58
CA ASN A 186 14.90 5.09 21.42
C ASN A 186 15.76 4.44 20.32
N PRO A 187 16.14 3.15 20.42
CA PRO A 187 16.73 2.46 19.27
C PRO A 187 15.77 2.65 18.10
N SER A 188 16.26 3.36 17.08
CA SER A 188 15.45 3.78 15.94
C SER A 188 14.61 2.59 15.47
N PRO A 189 13.29 2.74 15.22
CA PRO A 189 12.48 1.66 14.61
C PRO A 189 13.05 1.22 13.24
N PHE A 190 14.05 1.93 12.73
CA PHE A 190 14.80 1.65 11.52
C PHE A 190 16.14 0.91 11.74
N ALA A 191 16.57 0.66 12.99
CA ALA A 191 17.81 -0.05 13.28
C ALA A 191 17.78 -1.50 12.76
N ALA A 192 16.66 -2.22 12.91
CA ALA A 192 16.52 -3.54 12.30
C ALA A 192 16.57 -3.50 10.77
N TRP A 193 16.19 -2.37 10.16
CA TRP A 193 16.19 -2.19 8.71
C TRP A 193 17.59 -1.95 8.14
N THR A 194 18.55 -1.47 8.92
CA THR A 194 19.95 -1.33 8.44
C THR A 194 20.60 -2.68 8.15
N VAL A 195 20.17 -3.74 8.86
CA VAL A 195 20.60 -5.13 8.65
C VAL A 195 19.70 -5.86 7.68
N ARG A 196 18.37 -5.77 7.84
CA ARG A 196 17.42 -6.55 7.04
C ARG A 196 17.32 -6.07 5.60
N TRP A 197 17.48 -4.76 5.34
CA TRP A 197 17.30 -4.22 3.99
C TRP A 197 18.38 -4.68 2.99
N PRO A 198 19.69 -4.63 3.31
CA PRO A 198 20.70 -5.23 2.45
C PRO A 198 20.45 -6.71 2.16
N SER A 199 20.06 -7.49 3.19
CA SER A 199 19.69 -8.90 3.01
C SER A 199 18.52 -9.09 2.05
N ILE A 200 17.48 -8.25 2.13
CA ILE A 200 16.35 -8.26 1.19
C ILE A 200 16.82 -8.00 -0.24
N CYS A 201 17.61 -6.95 -0.45
CA CYS A 201 18.11 -6.61 -1.78
C CYS A 201 19.00 -7.72 -2.36
N GLN A 202 19.84 -8.33 -1.51
CA GLN A 202 20.71 -9.44 -1.88
C GLN A 202 19.91 -10.70 -2.25
N ILE A 203 18.92 -11.08 -1.44
CA ILE A 203 18.03 -12.23 -1.73
C ILE A 203 17.33 -12.03 -3.08
N LEU A 204 16.81 -10.83 -3.33
CA LEU A 204 16.13 -10.53 -4.58
C LEU A 204 17.06 -10.52 -5.79
N PHE A 205 18.32 -10.10 -5.60
CA PHE A 205 19.35 -10.18 -6.63
C PHE A 205 19.72 -11.63 -6.96
N GLU A 206 19.89 -12.48 -5.94
CA GLU A 206 20.17 -13.91 -6.13
C GLU A 206 18.98 -14.66 -6.75
N LEU A 207 17.75 -14.25 -6.42
CA LEU A 207 16.55 -14.79 -7.06
C LEU A 207 16.50 -14.49 -8.56
N ASP A 208 16.94 -13.29 -8.95
CA ASP A 208 17.10 -12.87 -10.35
C ASP A 208 18.06 -13.80 -11.09
N TYR A 209 19.20 -14.11 -10.46
CA TYR A 209 20.18 -15.07 -10.97
C TYR A 209 19.60 -16.48 -11.09
N LEU A 210 18.92 -16.98 -10.05
CA LEU A 210 18.26 -18.28 -10.09
C LEU A 210 17.24 -18.40 -11.21
N HIS A 211 16.63 -17.28 -11.61
CA HIS A 211 15.64 -17.26 -12.66
C HIS A 211 16.26 -17.14 -14.06
N HIS A 212 17.32 -16.37 -14.23
CA HIS A 212 17.87 -16.05 -15.55
C HIS A 212 19.16 -16.78 -15.92
N GLY A 213 19.84 -17.39 -14.95
CA GLY A 213 21.16 -18.01 -15.15
C GLY A 213 22.25 -17.01 -15.57
N LYS A 214 21.96 -15.72 -15.51
CA LYS A 214 22.87 -14.62 -15.84
C LYS A 214 23.03 -13.74 -14.61
N ILE A 215 24.25 -13.37 -14.29
CA ILE A 215 24.53 -12.40 -13.24
C ILE A 215 24.01 -11.05 -13.74
N PRO A 216 23.01 -10.43 -13.09
CA PRO A 216 22.59 -9.09 -13.46
C PRO A 216 23.78 -8.12 -13.32
N PRO A 217 23.91 -7.11 -14.18
CA PRO A 217 25.03 -6.18 -14.14
C PRO A 217 25.24 -5.65 -12.72
N GLU A 218 26.49 -5.71 -12.26
CA GLU A 218 26.92 -5.42 -10.89
C GLU A 218 26.40 -4.05 -10.44
N THR A 219 25.54 -4.05 -9.44
CA THR A 219 25.19 -2.81 -8.72
C THR A 219 26.05 -2.77 -7.46
N SER A 220 27.13 -1.98 -7.50
CA SER A 220 27.96 -1.76 -6.31
C SER A 220 27.08 -1.28 -5.16
N HIS A 221 27.03 -2.11 -4.11
CA HIS A 221 26.34 -1.92 -2.83
C HIS A 221 24.79 -1.90 -2.86
N LEU A 222 24.20 -3.10 -2.92
CA LEU A 222 22.78 -3.33 -2.73
C LEU A 222 22.27 -2.78 -1.38
N GLY A 223 21.13 -2.09 -1.43
CA GLY A 223 20.40 -1.57 -0.28
C GLY A 223 20.97 -0.28 0.32
N VAL A 224 22.14 0.20 -0.12
CA VAL A 224 22.83 1.33 0.53
C VAL A 224 22.04 2.64 0.50
N LYS A 225 21.31 2.91 -0.59
CA LYS A 225 20.52 4.15 -0.70
C LYS A 225 19.48 4.27 0.41
N LEU A 226 18.77 3.18 0.71
CA LEU A 226 17.78 3.21 1.78
C LEU A 226 18.46 3.27 3.15
N VAL A 227 19.52 2.50 3.37
CA VAL A 227 20.23 2.51 4.66
C VAL A 227 20.76 3.91 4.97
N LYS A 228 21.40 4.58 4.00
CA LYS A 228 21.84 5.98 4.15
C LYS A 228 20.68 6.91 4.49
N TRP A 229 19.53 6.76 3.84
CA TRP A 229 18.35 7.56 4.14
C TRP A 229 17.77 7.28 5.54
N LEU A 230 17.82 6.04 6.02
CA LEU A 230 17.40 5.66 7.36
C LEU A 230 18.37 6.14 8.45
N CYS A 231 19.66 6.24 8.15
CA CYS A 231 20.70 6.68 9.08
C CYS A 231 20.91 8.20 9.09
N ASN A 232 20.66 8.90 7.99
CA ASN A 232 20.76 10.35 7.95
C ASN A 232 19.58 10.97 8.72
N ASN A 233 19.91 11.81 9.71
CA ASN A 233 18.97 12.63 10.50
C ASN A 233 18.64 13.92 9.75
#